data_AF-A0A8J8F4S3-F1
#
_entry.id   AF-A0A8J8F4S3-F1
#
_cell.length_a   1.000
_cell.length_b   1.000
_cell.length_c   1.000
_cell.angle_alpha   90.00
_cell.angle_beta   90.00
_cell.angle_gamma   90.00
#
_symmetry.space_group_name_H-M   'P 1'
#
loop_
_entity.id
_entity.type
_entity.pdbx_description
1 polymer ?
#
loop_
_entity_poly.entity_id
_entity_poly.type
_entity_poly.pdbx_seq_one_letter_code
_entity_poly.pdbx_strand_id
1 'polypeptide(L)'
;MVSVTNSTAGTDGLDLFGTRFSIGATAASALLFLLGIALGVMGFQQMSIPLAGELSIVTGAVGLLFGLFFGLVALVAAAYMEPGFDDGHGH
;
A
#
# COMPACT_ATOMS: atom_id res chain seq x y z
N MET A 1 42.30 -17.56 -1.12
CA MET A 1 40.85 -17.60 -1.42
C MET A 1 40.37 -16.17 -1.58
N VAL A 2 40.08 -15.75 -2.80
CA VAL A 2 39.51 -14.41 -3.05
C VAL A 2 38.02 -14.54 -2.73
N SER A 3 37.52 -13.72 -1.81
CA SER A 3 36.08 -13.61 -1.59
C SER A 3 35.52 -12.84 -2.78
N VAL A 4 34.97 -13.57 -3.75
CA VAL A 4 34.20 -12.95 -4.83
C VAL A 4 32.98 -12.34 -4.16
N THR A 5 33.04 -11.03 -3.88
CA THR A 5 31.85 -10.27 -3.52
C THR A 5 30.96 -10.30 -4.75
N ASN A 6 29.96 -11.17 -4.73
CA ASN A 6 28.92 -11.19 -5.74
C ASN A 6 28.07 -9.93 -5.51
N SER A 7 28.54 -8.80 -6.03
CA SER A 7 27.71 -7.62 -6.21
C SER A 7 26.66 -7.97 -7.24
N THR A 8 25.55 -8.56 -6.79
CA THR A 8 24.30 -8.53 -7.53
C THR A 8 23.91 -7.06 -7.61
N ALA A 9 24.42 -6.36 -8.61
CA ALA A 9 23.91 -5.06 -9.04
C ALA A 9 22.56 -5.29 -9.73
N GLY A 10 21.56 -5.74 -8.98
CA GLY A 10 20.25 -6.13 -9.48
C GLY A 10 19.18 -5.19 -8.96
N THR A 11 19.03 -4.02 -9.58
CA THR A 11 17.82 -3.18 -9.46
C THR A 11 17.42 -2.75 -8.03
N ASP A 12 18.42 -2.41 -7.21
CA ASP A 12 18.35 -2.00 -5.79
C ASP A 12 17.66 -0.64 -5.49
N GLY A 13 16.76 -0.17 -6.35
CA GLY A 13 16.10 1.14 -6.17
C GLY A 13 14.69 1.08 -5.61
N LEU A 14 13.97 -0.03 -5.83
CA LEU A 14 12.53 -0.16 -5.59
C LEU A 14 12.18 -1.63 -5.26
N ASP A 15 12.72 -2.16 -4.16
CA ASP A 15 12.38 -3.53 -3.74
C ASP A 15 11.13 -3.57 -2.86
N LEU A 16 9.97 -3.44 -3.50
CA LEU A 16 8.65 -3.46 -2.86
C LEU A 16 8.36 -4.79 -2.13
N PHE A 17 9.07 -5.87 -2.47
CA PHE A 17 8.87 -7.20 -1.90
C PHE A 17 10.08 -7.74 -1.13
N GLY A 18 11.12 -6.91 -0.94
CA GLY A 18 12.37 -7.32 -0.29
C GLY A 18 12.27 -7.53 1.21
N THR A 19 11.27 -6.93 1.87
CA THR A 19 11.11 -6.98 3.33
C THR A 19 9.68 -7.10 3.80
N ARG A 20 9.52 -7.63 5.02
CA ARG A 20 8.21 -7.75 5.68
C ARG A 20 7.48 -6.42 5.80
N PHE A 21 8.22 -5.34 6.09
CA PHE A 21 7.65 -3.99 6.19
C PHE A 21 7.12 -3.51 4.83
N SER A 22 7.94 -3.62 3.78
CA SER A 22 7.54 -3.18 2.44
C SER A 22 6.38 -4.02 1.86
N ILE A 23 6.39 -5.34 2.10
CA ILE A 23 5.28 -6.23 1.72
C ILE A 23 4.00 -5.80 2.45
N GLY A 24 4.08 -5.52 3.76
CA GLY A 24 2.96 -5.04 4.56
C GLY A 24 2.42 -3.69 4.09
N ALA A 25 3.31 -2.74 3.79
CA ALA A 25 2.95 -1.42 3.28
C ALA A 25 2.34 -1.48 1.87
N THR A 26 2.86 -2.35 0.99
CA THR A 26 2.30 -2.61 -0.34
C THR A 26 0.91 -3.23 -0.24
N ALA A 27 0.72 -4.22 0.63
CA ALA A 27 -0.58 -4.83 0.87
C ALA A 27 -1.59 -3.82 1.44
N ALA A 28 -1.17 -3.01 2.41
CA ALA A 28 -2.00 -1.94 2.97
C ALA A 28 -2.39 -0.91 1.90
N SER A 29 -1.45 -0.52 1.03
CA SER A 29 -1.72 0.37 -0.11
C SER A 29 -2.80 -0.19 -1.02
N ALA A 30 -2.65 -1.46 -1.45
CA ALA A 30 -3.62 -2.12 -2.31
C ALA A 30 -5.02 -2.18 -1.67
N LEU A 31 -5.10 -2.50 -0.37
CA LEU A 31 -6.35 -2.53 0.37
C LEU A 31 -7.01 -1.15 0.47
N LEU A 32 -6.23 -0.10 0.73
CA LEU A 32 -6.72 1.28 0.81
C LEU A 32 -7.22 1.79 -0.54
N PHE A 33 -6.53 1.45 -1.63
CA PHE A 33 -7.01 1.74 -2.98
C PHE A 33 -8.33 1.04 -3.28
N LEU A 34 -8.42 -0.26 -3.00
CA LEU A 34 -9.65 -1.03 -3.20
C LEU A 34 -10.81 -0.47 -2.36
N LEU A 35 -10.54 -0.11 -1.11
CA LEU A 35 -11.54 0.48 -0.22
C LEU A 35 -12.01 1.85 -0.73
N GLY A 36 -11.09 2.71 -1.16
CA GLY A 36 -11.42 4.01 -1.75
C GLY A 36 -12.27 3.88 -3.00
N ILE A 37 -11.92 2.97 -3.91
CA ILE A 37 -12.70 2.69 -5.12
C ILE A 37 -14.09 2.15 -4.74
N ALA A 38 -14.18 1.21 -3.81
CA ALA A 38 -15.45 0.64 -3.37
C ALA A 38 -16.38 1.71 -2.79
N LEU A 39 -15.87 2.59 -1.93
CA LEU A 39 -16.64 3.71 -1.37
C LEU A 39 -17.04 4.73 -2.44
N GLY A 40 -16.16 5.03 -3.39
CA GLY A 40 -16.45 5.90 -4.53
C GLY A 40 -17.58 5.35 -5.40
N VAL A 41 -17.53 4.06 -5.75
CA VAL A 41 -18.57 3.38 -6.53
C VAL A 41 -19.88 3.34 -5.74
N MET A 42 -19.85 3.00 -4.45
CA MET A 42 -21.04 3.00 -3.60
C MET A 42 -21.71 4.37 -3.52
N GLY A 43 -20.94 5.46 -3.37
CA GLY A 43 -21.50 6.80 -3.38
C GLY A 43 -21.99 7.26 -4.76
N PHE A 44 -21.39 6.79 -5.85
CA PHE A 44 -21.90 7.05 -7.20
C PHE A 44 -23.24 6.36 -7.44
N GLN A 45 -23.42 5.16 -6.89
CA GLN A 45 -24.67 4.39 -6.98
C GLN A 45 -25.70 4.80 -5.93
N GLN A 46 -25.43 5.83 -5.11
CA GLN A 46 -26.28 6.26 -3.99
C GLN A 46 -26.70 5.09 -3.08
N MET A 47 -25.79 4.13 -2.86
CA MET A 47 -26.09 2.95 -2.05
C MET A 47 -26.12 3.31 -0.56
N SER A 48 -27.08 2.74 0.16
CA SER A 48 -27.15 2.87 1.62
C SER A 48 -26.26 1.83 2.29
N ILE A 49 -25.30 2.27 3.12
CA ILE A 49 -24.54 1.36 3.99
C ILE A 49 -25.29 1.22 5.31
N PRO A 50 -25.53 -0.02 5.80
CA PRO A 50 -26.34 -0.26 7.00
C PRO A 50 -25.84 0.45 8.28
N LEU A 51 -24.60 0.95 8.30
CA LEU A 51 -24.00 1.66 9.44
C LEU A 51 -23.85 3.17 9.23
N ALA A 52 -23.97 3.69 8.00
CA ALA A 52 -23.65 5.08 7.67
C ALA A 52 -24.81 5.84 6.97
N GLY A 53 -25.94 5.17 6.70
CA GLY A 53 -27.06 5.76 5.97
C GLY A 53 -26.81 5.81 4.45
N GLU A 54 -27.55 6.67 3.75
CA GLU A 54 -27.33 6.93 2.31
C GLU A 54 -25.92 7.49 2.09
N LEU A 55 -25.11 6.82 1.26
CA LEU A 55 -23.95 7.49 0.70
C LEU A 55 -24.39 8.44 -0.40
N SER A 56 -24.37 9.72 -0.06
CA SER A 56 -24.28 10.76 -1.08
C SER A 56 -22.99 10.61 -1.88
N ILE A 57 -23.01 11.10 -3.11
CA ILE A 57 -21.84 11.17 -3.98
C ILE A 57 -20.68 11.92 -3.33
N VAL A 58 -20.97 12.88 -2.45
CA VAL A 58 -19.95 13.60 -1.66
C VAL A 58 -19.24 12.64 -0.70
N THR A 59 -19.98 11.81 0.03
CA THR A 59 -19.41 10.83 0.97
C THR A 59 -18.59 9.77 0.24
N GLY A 60 -19.05 9.31 -0.93
CA GLY A 60 -18.29 8.39 -1.77
C GLY A 60 -17.01 9.02 -2.33
N ALA A 61 -17.08 10.27 -2.79
CA ALA A 61 -15.92 11.01 -3.27
C ALA A 61 -14.88 11.26 -2.17
N VAL A 62 -15.34 11.57 -0.95
CA VAL A 62 -14.47 11.68 0.23
C VAL A 62 -13.80 10.33 0.52
N GLY A 63 -14.56 9.23 0.56
CA GLY A 63 -13.99 7.89 0.76
C GLY A 63 -12.94 7.51 -0.30
N LEU A 64 -13.20 7.85 -1.56
CA LEU A 64 -12.26 7.66 -2.67
C LEU A 64 -10.97 8.46 -2.45
N LEU A 65 -11.08 9.76 -2.18
CA LEU A 65 -9.93 10.64 -1.96
C LEU A 65 -9.08 10.18 -0.76
N PHE A 66 -9.72 9.76 0.33
CA PHE A 66 -9.03 9.21 1.50
C PHE A 66 -8.31 7.90 1.15
N GLY A 67 -8.99 6.94 0.52
CA GLY A 67 -8.37 5.68 0.10
C GLY A 67 -7.18 5.88 -0.85
N LEU A 68 -7.30 6.82 -1.79
CA LEU A 68 -6.24 7.18 -2.72
C LEU A 68 -5.06 7.83 -1.99
N PHE A 69 -5.32 8.83 -1.12
CA PHE A 69 -4.28 9.52 -0.38
C PHE A 69 -3.49 8.56 0.53
N PHE A 70 -4.18 7.81 1.38
CA PHE A 70 -3.53 6.88 2.29
C PHE A 70 -2.88 5.71 1.54
N GLY A 71 -3.51 5.23 0.46
CA GLY A 71 -2.93 4.22 -0.41
C GLY A 71 -1.63 4.69 -1.06
N LEU A 72 -1.59 5.92 -1.56
CA LEU A 72 -0.40 6.52 -2.18
C LEU A 72 0.71 6.77 -1.15
N VAL A 73 0.37 7.26 0.05
CA VAL A 73 1.34 7.42 1.14
C VAL A 73 1.92 6.06 1.55
N ALA A 74 1.10 5.03 1.68
CA ALA A 74 1.57 3.67 1.98
C ALA A 74 2.44 3.09 0.86
N LEU A 75 2.13 3.38 -0.41
CA LEU A 75 2.95 2.97 -1.55
C LEU A 75 4.31 3.68 -1.54
N VAL A 76 4.33 4.99 -1.28
CA VAL A 76 5.56 5.77 -1.13
C VAL A 76 6.38 5.26 0.05
N ALA A 77 5.73 4.93 1.17
CA ALA A 77 6.40 4.31 2.31
C ALA A 77 7.00 2.94 1.95
N ALA A 78 6.29 2.11 1.18
CA ALA A 78 6.82 0.82 0.70
C ALA A 78 8.00 1.02 -0.28
N ALA A 79 7.92 2.03 -1.13
CA ALA A 79 8.93 2.31 -2.14
C ALA A 79 10.22 2.95 -1.59
N TYR A 80 10.12 3.76 -0.52
CA TYR A 80 11.22 4.60 -0.02
C TYR A 80 11.62 4.36 1.42
N MET A 81 10.87 3.57 2.21
CA MET A 81 11.44 3.13 3.48
C MET A 81 12.45 2.04 3.21
N GLU A 82 13.68 2.33 3.65
CA GLU A 82 14.76 1.36 3.76
C GLU A 82 14.21 0.06 4.37
N PRO A 83 14.66 -1.12 3.89
CA PRO A 83 14.38 -2.42 4.50
C PRO A 83 14.80 -2.45 5.99
N GLY A 84 13.94 -1.92 6.85
CA GLY A 84 14.12 -1.91 8.29
C GLY A 84 13.84 -3.31 8.81
N PHE A 85 14.85 -3.89 9.45
CA PHE A 85 14.97 -5.28 9.89
C PHE A 85 15.47 -6.22 8.79
N ASP A 86 16.81 -6.26 8.71
CA ASP A 86 17.55 -7.50 8.50
C ASP A 86 16.86 -8.60 9.33
N ASP A 87 16.12 -9.45 8.64
CA ASP A 87 15.66 -10.71 9.19
C ASP A 87 16.93 -11.53 9.39
N GLY A 88 17.51 -11.39 10.58
CA GLY A 88 18.73 -12.07 10.96
C GLY A 88 18.70 -13.51 10.47
N HIS A 89 19.55 -13.79 9.49
CA HIS A 89 20.09 -15.11 9.24
C HIS A 89 20.92 -15.52 10.47
N GLY A 90 20.21 -15.85 11.54
CA GLY A 90 20.67 -16.79 12.55
C GLY A 90 20.21 -18.18 12.10
N HIS A 91 21.01 -18.77 11.21
CA HIS A 91 21.24 -20.20 10.91
C HIS A 91 21.50 -20.41 9.41
#